data_AF-A0A176Y802-F1
#
_entry.id   AF-A0A176Y802-F1
#
_cell.length_a   1.000
_cell.length_b   1.000
_cell.length_c   1.000
_cell.angle_alpha   90.00
_cell.angle_beta   90.00
_cell.angle_gamma   90.00
#
_symmetry.space_group_name_H-M   'P 1'
#
loop_
_entity.id
_entity.type
_entity.pdbx_description
1 polymer ?
#
loop_
_entity_poly.entity_id
_entity_poly.type
_entity_poly.pdbx_seq_one_letter_code
_entity_poly.pdbx_strand_id
1 'polypeptide(L)'
;MVRYEKGHKDETRRQILDVASAQFRESGIAAVGLAGIMSEAGLTNGAFYTHFASKEDLVREVLLDALSRREQRHKDNLENGVELETTIRDYLSLRHRDRAGTGCPTAALAAEIARHPKATRDVFTGKISDIIALMAQQIRHGSADERRRKAIAIYAAMVGALQLSRAVNDRQLSEEILENAVEAALDLAGRR
;
A
#
# COMPACT_ATOMS: atom_id res chain seq x y z
N MET A 1 -20.03 -27.20 -25.72
CA MET A 1 -20.07 -25.76 -25.41
C MET A 1 -19.88 -25.64 -23.91
N VAL A 2 -18.65 -25.41 -23.45
CA VAL A 2 -18.32 -25.42 -22.02
C VAL A 2 -18.78 -24.09 -21.43
N ARG A 3 -19.74 -24.15 -20.50
CA ARG A 3 -20.17 -23.02 -19.68
C ARG A 3 -18.98 -22.72 -18.76
N TYR A 4 -18.18 -21.70 -19.06
CA TYR A 4 -17.12 -21.28 -18.14
C TYR A 4 -17.80 -20.76 -16.87
N GLU A 5 -17.76 -21.59 -15.84
CA GLU A 5 -18.46 -21.39 -14.58
C GLU A 5 -17.88 -20.17 -13.86
N LYS A 6 -18.76 -19.43 -13.19
CA LYS A 6 -18.51 -18.15 -12.51
C LYS A 6 -17.18 -18.07 -11.75
N GLY A 7 -16.72 -19.18 -11.16
CA GLY A 7 -15.43 -19.29 -10.47
C GLY A 7 -14.19 -18.98 -11.34
N HIS A 8 -14.15 -19.45 -12.58
CA HIS A 8 -12.99 -19.20 -13.46
C HIS A 8 -12.87 -17.72 -13.84
N LYS A 9 -14.01 -17.03 -13.98
CA LYS A 9 -14.05 -15.59 -14.27
C LYS A 9 -13.52 -14.77 -13.09
N ASP A 10 -13.86 -15.17 -11.87
CA ASP A 10 -13.42 -14.48 -10.65
C ASP A 10 -11.93 -14.73 -10.37
N GLU A 11 -11.43 -15.95 -10.61
CA GLU A 11 -10.01 -16.30 -10.55
C GLU A 11 -9.17 -15.49 -11.55
N THR A 12 -9.61 -15.44 -12.81
CA THR A 12 -8.92 -14.67 -13.86
C THR A 12 -8.86 -13.18 -13.50
N ARG A 13 -9.98 -12.65 -13.03
CA ARG A 13 -10.06 -11.26 -12.57
C ARG A 13 -9.10 -10.99 -11.41
N ARG A 14 -9.01 -11.91 -10.47
CA ARG A 14 -8.11 -11.83 -9.32
C ARG A 14 -6.65 -11.87 -9.76
N GLN A 15 -6.30 -12.71 -10.72
CA GLN A 15 -4.97 -12.78 -11.28
C GLN A 15 -4.57 -11.45 -11.95
N ILE A 16 -5.45 -10.84 -12.76
CA ILE A 16 -5.19 -9.53 -13.37
C ILE A 16 -4.98 -8.46 -12.28
N LEU A 17 -5.80 -8.46 -11.22
CA LEU A 17 -5.62 -7.55 -10.09
C LEU A 17 -4.25 -7.71 -9.44
N ASP A 18 -3.82 -8.94 -9.16
CA ASP A 18 -2.56 -9.21 -8.49
C ASP A 18 -1.34 -8.80 -9.32
N VAL A 19 -1.36 -9.11 -10.61
CA VAL A 19 -0.32 -8.69 -11.56
C VAL A 19 -0.25 -7.16 -11.66
N ALA A 20 -1.40 -6.50 -11.88
CA ALA A 20 -1.46 -5.04 -11.97
C ALA A 20 -1.00 -4.37 -10.67
N SER A 21 -1.40 -4.93 -9.54
CA SER A 21 -1.03 -4.49 -8.19
C SER A 21 0.49 -4.52 -7.98
N ALA A 22 1.16 -5.61 -8.35
CA ALA A 22 2.61 -5.71 -8.28
C ALA A 22 3.30 -4.73 -9.24
N GLN A 23 2.94 -4.75 -10.53
CA GLN A 23 3.56 -3.91 -11.56
C GLN A 23 3.41 -2.42 -11.27
N PHE A 24 2.23 -1.97 -10.82
CA PHE A 24 2.03 -0.57 -10.45
C PHE A 24 2.95 -0.15 -9.31
N ARG A 25 3.16 -0.99 -8.29
CA ARG A 25 4.06 -0.62 -7.18
C ARG A 25 5.53 -0.64 -7.56
N GLU A 26 5.91 -1.46 -8.54
CA GLU A 26 7.30 -1.57 -8.99
C GLU A 26 7.68 -0.47 -9.98
N SER A 27 6.77 -0.16 -10.91
CA SER A 27 7.07 0.67 -12.08
C SER A 27 6.25 1.96 -12.16
N GLY A 28 5.24 2.11 -11.31
CA GLY A 28 4.28 3.22 -11.35
C GLY A 28 3.07 2.96 -12.25
N ILE A 29 1.98 3.66 -11.99
CA ILE A 29 0.70 3.48 -12.73
C ILE A 29 0.84 3.99 -14.17
N ALA A 30 1.51 5.12 -14.37
CA ALA A 30 1.67 5.74 -15.67
C ALA A 30 2.49 4.88 -16.64
N ALA A 31 3.58 4.25 -16.15
CA ALA A 31 4.50 3.46 -16.97
C ALA A 31 3.91 2.10 -17.41
N VAL A 32 3.00 1.53 -16.61
CA VAL A 32 2.47 0.19 -16.85
C VAL A 32 1.30 0.22 -17.84
N GLY A 33 1.43 -0.43 -18.98
CA GLY A 33 0.37 -0.57 -19.98
C GLY A 33 -0.52 -1.79 -19.77
N LEU A 34 -1.76 -1.75 -20.28
CA LEU A 34 -2.67 -2.91 -20.24
C LEU A 34 -2.07 -4.15 -20.89
N ALA A 35 -1.37 -3.99 -22.02
CA ALA A 35 -0.75 -5.11 -22.71
C ALA A 35 0.30 -5.84 -21.86
N GLY A 36 1.10 -5.10 -21.08
CA GLY A 36 2.09 -5.68 -20.17
C GLY A 36 1.42 -6.46 -19.04
N ILE A 37 0.36 -5.91 -18.45
CA ILE A 37 -0.43 -6.58 -17.40
C ILE A 37 -1.04 -7.88 -17.93
N MET A 38 -1.69 -7.82 -19.09
CA MET A 38 -2.37 -8.98 -19.67
C MET A 38 -1.39 -10.08 -20.09
N SER A 39 -0.25 -9.69 -20.68
CA SER A 39 0.82 -10.62 -21.04
C SER A 39 1.36 -11.36 -19.81
N GLU A 40 1.66 -10.63 -18.73
CA GLU A 40 2.15 -11.22 -17.47
C GLU A 40 1.09 -12.10 -16.80
N ALA A 41 -0.19 -11.74 -16.94
CA ALA A 41 -1.30 -12.58 -16.51
C ALA A 41 -1.54 -13.81 -17.42
N GLY A 42 -0.81 -13.97 -18.53
CA GLY A 42 -1.02 -15.07 -19.47
C GLY A 42 -2.33 -14.97 -20.28
N LEU A 43 -2.84 -13.75 -20.46
CA LEU A 43 -4.14 -13.47 -21.06
C LEU A 43 -4.00 -12.57 -22.29
N THR A 44 -4.98 -12.65 -23.19
CA THR A 44 -5.04 -11.76 -24.37
C THR A 44 -5.51 -10.36 -23.97
N ASN A 45 -5.08 -9.33 -24.71
CA ASN A 45 -5.51 -7.94 -24.46
C ASN A 45 -7.04 -7.78 -24.53
N GLY A 46 -7.72 -8.53 -25.40
CA GLY A 46 -9.17 -8.50 -25.53
C GLY A 46 -9.91 -8.99 -24.28
N ALA A 47 -9.31 -9.90 -23.52
CA ALA A 47 -9.92 -10.42 -22.29
C ALA A 47 -10.07 -9.35 -21.21
N PHE A 48 -9.26 -8.29 -21.23
CA PHE A 48 -9.27 -7.22 -20.23
C PHE A 48 -10.67 -6.61 -20.03
N TYR A 49 -11.32 -6.28 -21.15
CA TYR A 49 -12.62 -5.60 -21.14
C TYR A 49 -13.79 -6.50 -20.68
N THR A 50 -13.54 -7.80 -20.49
CA THR A 50 -14.49 -8.73 -19.86
C THR A 50 -14.51 -8.58 -18.32
N HIS A 51 -13.44 -8.01 -17.74
CA HIS A 51 -13.21 -7.92 -16.31
C HIS A 51 -13.21 -6.49 -15.76
N PHE A 52 -12.72 -5.52 -16.55
CA PHE A 52 -12.60 -4.11 -16.15
C PHE A 52 -13.08 -3.19 -17.26
N ALA A 53 -13.74 -2.09 -16.88
CA ALA A 53 -14.28 -1.15 -17.86
C ALA A 53 -13.18 -0.28 -18.51
N SER A 54 -12.08 -0.04 -17.79
CA SER A 54 -10.96 0.79 -18.26
C SER A 54 -9.71 0.57 -17.40
N LYS A 55 -8.57 1.12 -17.82
CA LYS A 55 -7.36 1.16 -16.97
C LYS A 55 -7.62 1.93 -15.68
N GLU A 56 -8.41 3.00 -15.71
CA GLU A 56 -8.73 3.77 -14.50
C GLU A 56 -9.57 2.95 -13.51
N ASP A 57 -10.51 2.15 -14.02
CA ASP A 57 -11.29 1.21 -13.21
C ASP A 57 -10.38 0.18 -12.53
N LEU A 58 -9.43 -0.40 -13.27
CA LEU A 58 -8.41 -1.30 -12.72
C LEU A 58 -7.58 -0.61 -11.62
N VAL A 59 -7.10 0.62 -11.83
CA VAL A 59 -6.31 1.37 -10.84
C VAL A 59 -7.09 1.53 -9.54
N ARG A 60 -8.35 1.99 -9.63
CA ARG A 60 -9.21 2.17 -8.46
C ARG A 60 -9.38 0.87 -7.67
N GLU A 61 -9.61 -0.24 -8.37
CA GLU A 61 -9.80 -1.53 -7.72
C GLU A 61 -8.52 -2.11 -7.12
N VAL A 62 -7.39 -1.96 -7.80
CA VAL A 62 -6.08 -2.34 -7.27
C VAL A 62 -5.80 -1.57 -5.98
N LEU A 63 -6.07 -0.26 -5.94
CA LEU A 63 -5.91 0.54 -4.73
C LEU A 63 -6.85 0.08 -3.62
N LEU A 64 -8.12 -0.19 -3.94
CA LEU A 64 -9.09 -0.68 -2.97
C LEU A 64 -8.66 -2.02 -2.36
N ASP A 65 -8.34 -3.02 -3.17
CA ASP A 65 -7.93 -4.35 -2.70
C ASP A 65 -6.64 -4.26 -1.87
N ALA A 66 -5.63 -3.58 -2.39
CA ALA A 66 -4.33 -3.48 -1.74
C ALA A 66 -4.39 -2.77 -0.37
N LEU A 67 -5.12 -1.66 -0.30
CA LEU A 67 -5.27 -0.92 0.95
C LEU A 67 -6.20 -1.67 1.92
N SER A 68 -7.21 -2.40 1.44
CA SER A 68 -8.05 -3.26 2.28
C SER A 68 -7.24 -4.39 2.92
N ARG A 69 -6.33 -5.04 2.17
CA ARG A 69 -5.41 -6.05 2.74
C ARG A 69 -4.52 -5.48 3.84
N ARG A 70 -4.08 -4.23 3.68
CA ARG A 70 -3.24 -3.56 4.67
C ARG A 70 -4.03 -3.14 5.90
N GLU A 71 -5.22 -2.59 5.71
CA GLU A 71 -6.17 -2.33 6.78
C GLU A 71 -6.45 -3.60 7.57
N GLN A 72 -6.71 -4.72 6.89
CA GLN A 72 -6.92 -6.02 7.53
C GLN A 72 -5.69 -6.45 8.34
N ARG A 73 -4.48 -6.34 7.78
CA ARG A 73 -3.26 -6.63 8.54
C ARG A 73 -3.11 -5.77 9.80
N HIS A 74 -3.52 -4.50 9.76
CA HIS A 74 -3.52 -3.65 10.96
C HIS A 74 -4.55 -4.13 11.99
N LYS A 75 -5.73 -4.61 11.57
CA LYS A 75 -6.72 -5.23 12.46
C LYS A 75 -6.19 -6.53 13.06
N ASP A 76 -5.62 -7.41 12.24
CA ASP A 76 -5.05 -8.68 12.70
C ASP A 76 -3.91 -8.42 13.71
N ASN A 77 -3.06 -7.41 13.47
CA ASN A 77 -2.01 -7.02 14.40
C ASN A 77 -2.58 -6.54 15.74
N LEU A 78 -3.64 -5.74 15.72
CA LEU A 78 -4.34 -5.28 16.93
C LEU A 78 -4.94 -6.47 17.71
N GLU A 79 -5.65 -7.36 17.02
CA GLU A 79 -6.29 -8.55 17.61
C GLU A 79 -5.28 -9.52 18.21
N ASN A 80 -4.13 -9.70 17.55
CA ASN A 80 -3.05 -10.57 18.01
C ASN A 80 -2.07 -9.89 19.00
N GLY A 81 -2.33 -8.65 19.41
CA GLY A 81 -1.47 -7.93 20.35
C GLY A 81 -0.07 -7.61 19.82
N VAL A 82 0.08 -7.45 18.51
CA VAL A 82 1.35 -7.02 17.91
C VAL A 82 1.59 -5.55 18.26
N GLU A 83 2.67 -5.30 18.98
CA GLU A 83 3.06 -3.95 19.39
C GLU A 83 3.30 -3.02 18.19
N LEU A 84 2.98 -1.73 18.38
CA LEU A 84 3.20 -0.70 17.35
C LEU A 84 4.68 -0.60 16.95
N GLU A 85 5.60 -0.81 17.90
CA GLU A 85 7.03 -0.84 17.63
C GLU A 85 7.40 -1.92 16.61
N THR A 86 6.89 -3.14 16.77
CA THR A 86 7.11 -4.23 15.81
C THR A 86 6.59 -3.86 14.43
N THR A 87 5.42 -3.21 14.35
CA THR A 87 4.84 -2.75 13.09
C THR A 87 5.71 -1.67 12.42
N ILE A 88 6.24 -0.71 13.18
CA ILE A 88 7.13 0.34 12.69
C ILE A 88 8.42 -0.26 12.12
N ARG A 89 9.07 -1.14 12.90
CA ARG A 89 10.33 -1.79 12.49
C ARG A 89 10.16 -2.69 11.27
N ASP A 90 9.07 -3.45 11.19
CA ASP A 90 8.77 -4.28 10.01
C ASP A 90 8.54 -3.44 8.75
N TYR A 91 7.82 -2.31 8.89
CA TYR A 91 7.57 -1.40 7.78
C TYR A 91 8.84 -0.69 7.31
N LEU A 92 9.70 -0.23 8.21
CA LEU A 92 10.95 0.48 7.88
C LEU A 92 12.15 -0.47 7.74
N SER A 93 11.91 -1.69 7.24
CA SER A 93 12.93 -2.70 7.03
C SER A 93 13.51 -2.68 5.62
N LEU A 94 14.75 -3.19 5.47
CA LEU A 94 15.36 -3.43 4.15
C LEU A 94 14.50 -4.32 3.26
N ARG A 95 13.86 -5.34 3.85
CA ARG A 95 12.94 -6.23 3.14
C ARG A 95 11.82 -5.42 2.47
N HIS A 96 11.24 -4.45 3.16
CA HIS A 96 10.18 -3.64 2.60
C HIS A 96 10.73 -2.60 1.60
N ARG A 97 11.89 -2.00 1.87
CA ARG A 97 12.57 -1.11 0.92
C ARG A 97 12.77 -1.80 -0.44
N ASP A 98 13.35 -3.01 -0.41
CA ASP A 98 13.80 -3.73 -1.61
C ASP A 98 12.65 -4.44 -2.36
N ARG A 99 11.46 -4.57 -1.75
CA ARG A 99 10.30 -5.25 -2.34
C ARG A 99 9.10 -4.32 -2.52
N ALA A 100 9.19 -3.43 -3.50
CA ALA A 100 8.12 -2.48 -3.80
C ALA A 100 6.81 -3.18 -4.24
N GLY A 101 6.88 -4.22 -5.08
CA GLY A 101 5.72 -4.95 -5.63
C GLY A 101 4.77 -5.52 -4.58
N THR A 102 5.32 -6.04 -3.49
CA THR A 102 4.57 -6.60 -2.34
C THR A 102 4.48 -5.63 -1.16
N GLY A 103 5.00 -4.42 -1.33
CA GLY A 103 5.12 -3.42 -0.27
C GLY A 103 3.91 -2.51 -0.17
N CYS A 104 4.17 -1.33 0.38
CA CYS A 104 3.16 -0.32 0.63
C CYS A 104 2.73 0.40 -0.66
N PRO A 105 1.46 0.28 -1.12
CA PRO A 105 0.95 1.07 -2.23
C PRO A 105 1.09 2.57 -1.99
N THR A 106 0.89 3.07 -0.77
CA THR A 106 1.06 4.51 -0.48
C THR A 106 2.47 5.00 -0.76
N ALA A 107 3.50 4.36 -0.19
CA ALA A 107 4.90 4.69 -0.46
C ALA A 107 5.29 4.51 -1.94
N ALA A 108 4.68 3.57 -2.65
CA ALA A 108 4.97 3.39 -4.08
C ALA A 108 4.25 4.41 -4.98
N LEU A 109 3.01 4.81 -4.66
CA LEU A 109 2.08 5.40 -5.63
C LEU A 109 1.48 6.75 -5.23
N ALA A 110 1.71 7.26 -4.02
CA ALA A 110 1.01 8.47 -3.51
C ALA A 110 1.12 9.68 -4.47
N ALA A 111 2.29 9.91 -5.07
CA ALA A 111 2.51 11.02 -5.99
C ALA A 111 1.75 10.90 -7.32
N GLU A 112 1.46 9.67 -7.77
CA GLU A 112 0.64 9.41 -8.97
C GLU A 112 -0.84 9.48 -8.63
N ILE A 113 -1.26 8.86 -7.51
CA ILE A 113 -2.65 8.88 -7.01
C ILE A 113 -3.19 10.32 -6.91
N ALA A 114 -2.33 11.27 -6.51
CA ALA A 114 -2.70 12.68 -6.43
C ALA A 114 -3.20 13.29 -7.76
N ARG A 115 -2.82 12.70 -8.90
CA ARG A 115 -3.17 13.15 -10.26
C ARG A 115 -4.31 12.34 -10.89
N HIS A 116 -4.81 11.30 -10.22
CA HIS A 116 -5.96 10.52 -10.67
C HIS A 116 -7.30 11.23 -10.39
N PRO A 117 -8.38 10.86 -11.08
CA PRO A 117 -9.73 11.37 -10.85
C PRO A 117 -10.19 11.30 -9.39
N LYS A 118 -11.14 12.16 -9.04
CA LYS A 118 -11.70 12.26 -7.68
C LYS A 118 -12.15 10.90 -7.13
N ALA A 119 -12.84 10.09 -7.93
CA ALA A 119 -13.34 8.78 -7.50
C ALA A 119 -12.23 7.84 -6.98
N THR A 120 -11.07 7.85 -7.63
CA THR A 120 -9.89 7.05 -7.21
C THR A 120 -9.27 7.63 -5.95
N ARG A 121 -9.21 8.96 -5.84
CA ARG A 121 -8.72 9.66 -4.65
C ARG A 121 -9.65 9.49 -3.43
N ASP A 122 -10.94 9.35 -3.63
CA ASP A 122 -11.92 9.10 -2.57
C ASP A 122 -11.69 7.72 -1.93
N VAL A 123 -11.45 6.68 -2.75
CA VAL A 123 -11.07 5.33 -2.27
C VAL A 123 -9.81 5.39 -1.42
N PHE A 124 -8.78 6.07 -1.92
CA PHE A 124 -7.53 6.25 -1.18
C PHE A 124 -7.78 6.98 0.15
N THR A 125 -8.51 8.08 0.14
CA THR A 125 -8.81 8.90 1.33
C THR A 125 -9.52 8.10 2.42
N GLY A 126 -10.54 7.32 2.06
CA GLY A 126 -11.25 6.47 3.00
C GLY A 126 -10.31 5.46 3.66
N LYS A 127 -9.58 4.70 2.85
CA LYS A 127 -8.69 3.64 3.36
C LYS A 127 -7.52 4.16 4.19
N ILE A 128 -6.94 5.30 3.83
CA ILE A 128 -5.91 5.94 4.66
C ILE A 128 -6.48 6.39 5.99
N SER A 129 -7.72 6.92 6.00
CA SER A 129 -8.40 7.32 7.25
C SER A 129 -8.61 6.13 8.19
N ASP A 130 -9.01 4.97 7.66
CA ASP A 130 -9.19 3.73 8.42
C ASP A 130 -7.86 3.22 9.00
N ILE A 131 -6.81 3.17 8.19
CA ILE A 131 -5.47 2.74 8.64
C ILE A 131 -4.95 3.67 9.76
N ILE A 132 -5.09 4.98 9.60
CA ILE A 132 -4.68 5.95 10.63
C ILE A 132 -5.48 5.75 11.93
N ALA A 133 -6.78 5.45 11.83
CA ALA A 133 -7.61 5.17 12.99
C ALA A 133 -7.14 3.91 13.73
N LEU A 134 -6.77 2.84 13.01
CA LEU A 134 -6.21 1.62 13.60
C LEU A 134 -4.86 1.89 14.29
N MET A 135 -3.96 2.64 13.64
CA MET A 135 -2.68 3.03 14.25
C MET A 135 -2.88 3.87 15.52
N ALA A 136 -3.86 4.78 15.53
CA ALA A 136 -4.17 5.60 16.70
C ALA A 136 -4.66 4.78 17.90
N GLN A 137 -5.28 3.62 17.68
CA GLN A 137 -5.71 2.71 18.75
C GLN A 137 -4.53 2.05 19.48
N GLN A 138 -3.39 1.89 18.80
CA GLN A 138 -2.18 1.30 19.39
C GLN A 138 -1.37 2.28 20.25
N ILE A 139 -1.71 3.57 20.22
CA ILE A 139 -0.98 4.60 20.97
C ILE A 139 -1.57 4.68 22.39
N ARG A 140 -0.77 4.35 23.41
CA ARG A 140 -1.25 4.18 24.80
C ARG A 140 -1.68 5.47 25.48
N HIS A 141 -1.05 6.60 25.17
CA HIS A 141 -1.18 7.84 25.94
C HIS A 141 -1.64 9.03 25.09
N GLY A 142 -2.45 9.90 25.71
CA GLY A 142 -3.01 11.12 25.14
C GLY A 142 -4.51 11.01 24.86
N SER A 143 -5.15 12.15 24.59
CA SER A 143 -6.53 12.23 24.13
C SER A 143 -6.72 11.57 22.75
N ALA A 144 -7.97 11.34 22.33
CA ALA A 144 -8.25 10.78 21.00
C ALA A 144 -7.62 11.62 19.87
N ASP A 145 -7.68 12.95 19.98
CA ASP A 145 -7.09 13.87 19.00
C ASP A 145 -5.56 13.85 19.02
N GLU A 146 -4.95 13.71 20.21
CA GLU A 146 -3.49 13.55 20.33
C GLU A 146 -3.02 12.24 19.70
N ARG A 147 -3.70 11.13 19.99
CA ARG A 147 -3.37 9.83 19.38
C ARG A 147 -3.53 9.87 17.87
N ARG A 148 -4.62 10.48 17.37
CA ARG A 148 -4.81 10.65 15.92
C ARG A 148 -3.69 11.49 15.29
N ARG A 149 -3.32 12.62 15.90
CA ARG A 149 -2.20 13.46 15.41
C ARG A 149 -0.89 12.69 15.37
N LYS A 150 -0.56 11.93 16.41
CA LYS A 150 0.63 11.08 16.46
C LYS A 150 0.58 9.99 15.39
N ALA A 151 -0.55 9.31 15.21
CA ALA A 151 -0.72 8.28 14.18
C ALA A 151 -0.51 8.84 12.75
N ILE A 152 -1.04 10.05 12.47
CA ILE A 152 -0.80 10.74 11.19
C ILE A 152 0.71 11.02 11.01
N ALA A 153 1.38 11.55 12.03
CA ALA A 153 2.80 11.86 11.97
C ALA A 153 3.67 10.61 11.77
N ILE A 154 3.37 9.54 12.51
CA ILE A 154 4.05 8.24 12.39
C ILE A 154 3.84 7.68 10.98
N TYR A 155 2.60 7.67 10.47
CA TYR A 155 2.31 7.17 9.13
C TYR A 155 3.05 7.97 8.04
N ALA A 156 3.07 9.30 8.15
CA ALA A 156 3.78 10.17 7.23
C ALA A 156 5.30 9.93 7.28
N ALA A 157 5.89 9.81 8.47
CA ALA A 157 7.31 9.50 8.65
C ALA A 157 7.68 8.14 8.03
N MET A 158 6.87 7.11 8.30
CA MET A 158 7.05 5.77 7.74
C MET A 158 7.04 5.78 6.22
N VAL A 159 5.97 6.34 5.62
CA VAL A 159 5.81 6.43 4.16
C VAL A 159 6.95 7.23 3.54
N GLY A 160 7.25 8.41 4.07
CA GLY A 160 8.27 9.31 3.52
C GLY A 160 9.68 8.73 3.62
N ALA A 161 10.05 8.12 4.75
CA ALA A 161 11.35 7.49 4.91
C ALA A 161 11.54 6.30 3.96
N LEU A 162 10.50 5.49 3.76
CA LEU A 162 10.56 4.40 2.78
C LEU A 162 10.70 4.91 1.34
N GLN A 163 10.09 6.04 1.01
CA GLN A 163 10.26 6.68 -0.30
C GLN A 163 11.68 7.22 -0.49
N LEU A 164 12.20 7.97 0.49
CA LEU A 164 13.53 8.55 0.44
C LEU A 164 14.62 7.46 0.39
N SER A 165 14.51 6.42 1.22
CA SER A 165 15.46 5.29 1.24
C SER A 165 15.53 4.52 -0.09
N ARG A 166 14.45 4.51 -0.88
CA ARG A 166 14.43 3.94 -2.24
C ARG A 166 14.97 4.90 -3.31
N ALA A 167 14.86 6.20 -3.07
CA ALA A 167 15.24 7.23 -4.04
C ALA A 167 16.74 7.54 -4.04
N VAL A 168 17.39 7.45 -2.87
CA VAL A 168 18.84 7.63 -2.75
C VAL A 168 19.58 6.45 -3.37
N ASN A 169 20.73 6.72 -3.98
CA ASN A 169 21.62 5.71 -4.57
C ASN A 169 22.84 5.39 -3.69
N ASP A 170 22.90 5.96 -2.49
CA ASP A 170 23.88 5.64 -1.44
C ASP A 170 23.24 4.65 -0.46
N ARG A 171 23.87 3.48 -0.32
CA ARG A 171 23.38 2.40 0.54
C ARG A 171 23.41 2.78 2.03
N GLN A 172 24.48 3.45 2.46
CA GLN A 172 24.63 3.87 3.85
C GLN A 172 23.56 4.91 4.19
N LEU A 173 23.39 5.93 3.35
CA LEU A 173 22.33 6.93 3.55
C LEU A 173 20.93 6.30 3.53
N SER A 174 20.69 5.33 2.64
CA SER A 174 19.42 4.59 2.58
C SER A 174 19.10 3.88 3.91
N GLU A 175 20.09 3.24 4.51
CA GLU A 175 20.00 2.55 5.80
C GLU A 175 19.80 3.55 6.95
N GLU A 176 20.59 4.63 6.98
CA GLU A 176 20.48 5.70 7.98
C GLU A 176 19.08 6.35 7.98
N ILE A 177 18.49 6.58 6.81
CA ILE A 177 17.12 7.12 6.69
C ILE A 177 16.11 6.19 7.38
N LEU A 178 16.20 4.89 7.14
CA LEU A 178 15.27 3.91 7.72
C LEU A 178 15.43 3.84 9.24
N GLU A 179 16.66 3.74 9.73
CA GLU A 179 16.98 3.66 11.16
C GLU A 179 16.51 4.89 11.92
N ASN A 180 16.85 6.09 11.44
CA ASN A 180 16.44 7.34 12.10
C ASN A 180 14.92 7.56 12.05
N ALA A 181 14.26 7.10 10.98
CA ALA A 181 12.80 7.17 10.90
C ALA A 181 12.11 6.20 11.88
N VAL A 182 12.71 5.04 12.17
CA VAL A 182 12.23 4.14 13.22
C VAL A 182 12.29 4.85 14.57
N GLU A 183 13.44 5.41 14.94
CA GLU A 183 13.60 6.08 16.23
C GLU A 183 12.65 7.28 16.37
N ALA A 184 12.52 8.11 15.33
CA ALA A 184 11.57 9.23 15.32
C ALA A 184 10.10 8.77 15.47
N ALA A 185 9.71 7.68 14.81
CA ALA A 185 8.36 7.13 14.91
C ALA A 185 8.07 6.56 16.30
N LEU A 186 9.06 5.94 16.95
CA LEU A 186 8.94 5.41 18.31
C LEU A 186 8.84 6.52 19.36
N ASP A 187 9.63 7.60 19.20
CA ASP A 187 9.53 8.80 20.03
C ASP A 187 8.11 9.40 19.94
N LEU A 188 7.55 9.53 18.73
CA LEU A 188 6.18 10.00 18.51
C LEU A 188 5.14 9.09 19.14
N ALA A 189 5.36 7.76 19.15
CA ALA A 189 4.48 6.78 19.77
C ALA A 189 4.45 6.88 21.31
N GLY A 190 5.34 7.68 21.91
CA GLY A 190 5.42 7.88 23.35
C GLY A 190 6.39 6.93 24.04
N ARG A 191 7.44 6.49 23.34
CA ARG A 191 8.58 5.81 23.96
C ARG A 191 9.52 6.84 24.58
N ARG A 192 9.08 7.46 25.69
CA ARG A 192 9.92 8.17 26.66
C ARG A 192 9.40 7.91 28.06
#